data_AF-A0A966X4D0-F1
#
_entry.id   AF-A0A966X4D0-F1
#
_cell.length_a   1.000
_cell.length_b   1.000
_cell.length_c   1.000
_cell.angle_alpha   90.00
_cell.angle_beta   90.00
_cell.angle_gamma   90.00
#
_symmetry.space_group_name_H-M   'P 1'
#
loop_
_entity.id
_entity.type
_entity.pdbx_description
1 polymer ?
#
loop_
_entity_poly.entity_id
_entity_poly.type
_entity_poly.pdbx_seq_one_letter_code
_entity_poly.pdbx_strand_id
1 'polypeptide(L)'
;KLLGGWLSLSQHLQEAEHHLDQFIERRPLCFNEQSNARADRFEGLVTRRFATSLQREFNRLEQATRKVMPAVAELERSLATGQTSTLTAFQAERDQLIDKTRALLVSHVQRLGDTLGTCGLRPGYRSYPSAEPNSRGSFTPQ
;
A
#
# COMPACT_ATOMS: atom_id res chain seq x y z
N LYS A 1 12.59 -7.97 17.51
CA LYS A 1 11.58 -6.88 17.35
C LYS A 1 11.55 -6.33 15.92
N LEU A 2 12.68 -5.96 15.30
CA LEU A 2 12.70 -5.45 13.91
C LEU A 2 12.23 -6.46 12.86
N LEU A 3 12.86 -7.65 12.81
CA LEU A 3 12.51 -8.68 11.80
C LEU A 3 11.09 -9.22 11.98
N GLY A 4 10.63 -9.37 13.21
CA GLY A 4 9.22 -9.70 13.48
C GLY A 4 8.25 -8.63 12.95
N GLY A 5 8.63 -7.34 13.00
CA GLY A 5 7.85 -6.26 12.41
C GLY A 5 7.79 -6.33 10.89
N TRP A 6 8.92 -6.59 10.23
CA TRP A 6 8.95 -6.81 8.77
C TRP A 6 8.12 -8.03 8.36
N LEU A 7 8.21 -9.14 9.09
CA LEU A 7 7.40 -10.33 8.86
C LEU A 7 5.90 -10.05 9.00
N SER A 8 5.51 -9.37 10.09
CA SER A 8 4.10 -8.98 10.31
C SER A 8 3.59 -8.07 9.20
N LEU A 9 4.38 -7.09 8.77
CA LEU A 9 4.00 -6.19 7.67
C LEU A 9 3.85 -6.97 6.35
N SER A 10 4.77 -7.89 6.06
CA SER A 10 4.69 -8.75 4.87
C SER A 10 3.39 -9.56 4.86
N GLN A 11 3.02 -10.16 6.00
CA GLN A 11 1.79 -10.95 6.12
C GLN A 11 0.53 -10.09 5.92
N HIS A 12 0.48 -8.91 6.55
CA HIS A 12 -0.64 -7.98 6.38
C HIS A 12 -0.78 -7.50 4.92
N LEU A 13 0.34 -7.26 4.22
CA LEU A 13 0.31 -6.87 2.81
C LEU A 13 -0.18 -8.02 1.91
N GLN A 14 0.26 -9.25 2.15
CA GLN A 14 -0.22 -10.42 1.42
C GLN A 14 -1.72 -10.66 1.63
N GLU A 15 -2.20 -10.52 2.86
CA GLU A 15 -3.62 -10.61 3.18
C GLU A 15 -4.43 -9.49 2.51
N ALA A 16 -3.91 -8.27 2.48
CA ALA A 16 -4.53 -7.15 1.79
C ALA A 16 -4.63 -7.37 0.27
N GLU A 17 -3.58 -7.90 -0.36
CA GLU A 17 -3.60 -8.30 -1.78
C GLU A 17 -4.68 -9.36 -2.05
N HIS A 18 -4.75 -10.39 -1.21
CA HIS A 18 -5.75 -11.44 -1.36
C HIS A 18 -7.18 -10.92 -1.24
N HIS A 19 -7.43 -10.00 -0.29
CA HIS A 19 -8.74 -9.36 -0.17
C HIS A 19 -9.06 -8.45 -1.36
N LEU A 20 -8.04 -7.80 -1.94
CA LEU A 20 -8.21 -6.99 -3.14
C LEU A 20 -8.59 -7.87 -4.35
N ASP A 21 -7.93 -9.02 -4.53
CA ASP A 21 -8.28 -10.02 -5.55
C ASP A 21 -9.75 -10.41 -5.44
N GLN A 22 -10.16 -10.91 -4.26
CA GLN A 22 -11.53 -11.34 -4.00
C GLN A 22 -12.55 -10.22 -4.23
N PHE A 23 -12.20 -8.98 -3.90
CA PHE A 23 -13.09 -7.84 -4.05
C PHE A 23 -13.30 -7.45 -5.52
N ILE A 24 -12.23 -7.48 -6.32
CA ILE A 24 -12.26 -7.14 -7.76
C ILE A 24 -12.94 -8.26 -8.56
N GLU A 25 -12.62 -9.52 -8.28
CA GLU A 25 -13.19 -10.68 -9.00
C GLU A 25 -14.70 -10.77 -8.85
N ARG A 26 -15.25 -10.45 -7.68
CA ARG A 26 -16.69 -10.58 -7.41
C ARG A 26 -17.54 -9.64 -8.24
N ARG A 27 -17.09 -8.41 -8.46
CA ARG A 27 -17.73 -7.48 -9.40
C ARG A 27 -16.81 -6.30 -9.72
N PRO A 28 -16.94 -5.71 -10.93
CA PRO A 28 -16.23 -4.50 -11.31
C PRO A 28 -16.42 -3.37 -10.29
N LEU A 29 -15.35 -2.61 -10.02
CA LEU A 29 -15.41 -1.47 -9.11
C LEU A 29 -16.30 -0.35 -9.67
N CYS A 30 -16.23 -0.14 -10.98
CA CYS A 30 -16.95 0.86 -11.76
C CYS A 30 -17.43 0.28 -13.10
N PHE A 31 -18.31 1.02 -13.78
CA PHE A 31 -18.74 0.75 -15.15
C PHE A 31 -18.36 1.93 -16.04
N ASN A 32 -17.93 1.66 -17.28
CA ASN A 32 -17.51 2.68 -18.26
C ASN A 32 -16.49 3.70 -17.71
N GLU A 33 -15.57 3.25 -16.86
CA GLU A 33 -14.53 4.07 -16.24
C GLU A 33 -15.02 5.22 -15.35
N GLN A 34 -16.31 5.23 -15.00
CA GLN A 34 -16.92 6.28 -14.18
C GLN A 34 -16.99 5.86 -12.71
N SER A 35 -16.59 6.76 -11.82
CA SER A 35 -16.76 6.55 -10.37
C SER A 35 -18.23 6.33 -10.02
N ASN A 36 -18.44 5.56 -8.96
CA ASN A 36 -19.74 5.32 -8.36
C ASN A 36 -19.58 5.18 -6.84
N ALA A 37 -20.69 5.05 -6.12
CA ALA A 37 -20.66 4.94 -4.65
C ALA A 37 -19.84 3.74 -4.13
N ARG A 38 -19.61 2.68 -4.90
CA ARG A 38 -18.71 1.58 -4.51
C ARG A 38 -17.25 2.02 -4.65
N ALA A 39 -16.89 2.63 -5.77
CA ALA A 39 -15.55 3.14 -6.05
C ALA A 39 -15.14 4.20 -5.00
N ASP A 40 -16.01 5.16 -4.69
CA ASP A 40 -15.74 6.18 -3.67
C ASP A 40 -15.57 5.59 -2.26
N ARG A 41 -16.40 4.59 -1.90
CA ARG A 41 -16.25 3.88 -0.62
C ARG A 41 -14.93 3.12 -0.56
N PHE A 42 -14.55 2.47 -1.65
CA PHE A 42 -13.29 1.74 -1.73
C PHE A 42 -12.10 2.69 -1.63
N GLU A 43 -12.09 3.81 -2.36
CA GLU A 43 -11.09 4.88 -2.23
C GLU A 43 -10.99 5.39 -0.79
N GLY A 44 -12.12 5.71 -0.15
CA GLY A 44 -12.13 6.16 1.23
C GLY A 44 -11.65 5.11 2.24
N LEU A 45 -11.83 3.80 1.96
CA LEU A 45 -11.29 2.72 2.79
C LEU A 45 -9.77 2.58 2.59
N VAL A 46 -9.31 2.57 1.34
CA VAL A 46 -7.91 2.49 0.97
C VAL A 46 -7.15 3.66 1.56
N THR A 47 -7.58 4.90 1.30
CA THR A 47 -6.94 6.12 1.81
C THR A 47 -6.84 6.10 3.33
N ARG A 48 -7.93 5.75 4.05
CA ARG A 48 -7.89 5.67 5.52
C ARG A 48 -6.97 4.56 6.01
N ARG A 49 -7.09 3.33 5.51
CA ARG A 49 -6.30 2.18 6.01
C ARG A 49 -4.83 2.32 5.66
N PHE A 50 -4.53 2.70 4.42
CA PHE A 50 -3.17 2.81 3.89
C PHE A 50 -2.41 3.97 4.55
N ALA A 51 -2.95 5.19 4.51
CA ALA A 51 -2.26 6.37 5.06
C ALA A 51 -2.15 6.30 6.59
N THR A 52 -3.15 5.73 7.27
CA THR A 52 -3.21 5.73 8.74
C THR A 52 -2.49 4.53 9.36
N SER A 53 -2.35 3.40 8.69
CA SER A 53 -1.74 2.22 9.33
C SER A 53 -0.47 1.77 8.62
N LEU A 54 -0.62 1.33 7.36
CA LEU A 54 0.47 0.65 6.63
C LEU A 54 1.65 1.59 6.36
N GLN A 55 1.41 2.81 5.87
CA GLN A 55 2.49 3.76 5.61
C GLN A 55 3.24 4.15 6.89
N ARG A 56 2.53 4.32 8.01
CA ARG A 56 3.15 4.68 9.30
C ARG A 56 3.98 3.54 9.86
N GLU A 57 3.47 2.31 9.78
CA GLU A 57 4.18 1.11 10.21
C GLU A 57 5.45 0.88 9.37
N PHE A 58 5.33 0.94 8.04
CA PHE A 58 6.46 0.85 7.13
C PHE A 58 7.51 1.94 7.41
N ASN A 59 7.10 3.21 7.54
CA ASN A 59 8.04 4.29 7.81
C ASN A 59 8.80 4.09 9.12
N ARG A 60 8.14 3.58 10.17
CA ARG A 60 8.81 3.23 11.44
C ARG A 60 9.82 2.10 11.27
N LEU A 61 9.44 1.03 10.57
CA LEU A 61 10.32 -0.11 10.32
C LEU A 61 11.52 0.28 9.45
N GLU A 62 11.28 1.07 8.41
CA GLU A 62 12.31 1.58 7.52
C GLU A 62 13.29 2.49 8.28
N GLN A 63 12.81 3.40 9.12
CA GLN A 63 13.66 4.24 9.96
C GLN A 63 14.49 3.40 10.94
N ALA A 64 13.88 2.42 11.59
CA ALA A 64 14.58 1.51 12.50
C ALA A 64 15.64 0.68 11.76
N THR A 65 15.33 0.21 10.56
CA THR A 65 16.24 -0.56 9.70
C THR A 65 17.44 0.29 9.30
N ARG A 66 17.21 1.52 8.83
CA ARG A 66 18.29 2.47 8.49
C ARG A 66 19.19 2.79 9.68
N LYS A 67 18.64 2.81 10.90
CA LYS A 67 19.42 3.06 12.11
C LYS A 67 20.28 1.87 12.53
N VAL A 68 19.77 0.65 12.40
CA VAL A 68 20.39 -0.56 12.98
C VAL A 68 21.27 -1.30 11.97
N MET A 69 20.83 -1.43 10.72
CA MET A 69 21.49 -2.27 9.73
C MET A 69 22.94 -1.87 9.40
N PRO A 70 23.33 -0.58 9.39
CA PRO A 70 24.74 -0.23 9.17
C PRO A 70 25.69 -0.82 10.22
N ALA A 71 25.29 -0.78 11.50
CA ALA A 71 26.09 -1.34 12.59
C ALA A 71 26.13 -2.88 12.52
N VAL A 72 25.01 -3.51 12.14
CA VAL A 72 24.95 -4.95 11.90
C VAL A 72 25.90 -5.35 10.77
N ALA A 73 25.87 -4.62 9.64
CA ALA A 73 26.76 -4.89 8.51
C ALA A 73 28.25 -4.72 8.86
N GLU A 74 28.60 -3.77 9.73
CA GLU A 74 29.97 -3.63 10.25
C GLU A 74 30.38 -4.84 11.09
N LEU A 75 29.52 -5.28 12.01
CA LEU A 75 29.76 -6.48 12.82
C LEU A 75 29.92 -7.72 11.93
N GLU A 76 29.06 -7.88 10.93
CA GLU A 76 29.11 -9.02 10.00
C GLU A 76 30.39 -9.05 9.18
N ARG A 77 30.88 -7.88 8.74
CA ARG A 77 32.18 -7.76 8.07
C ARG A 77 33.34 -8.09 9.01
N SER A 78 33.30 -7.65 10.26
CA SER A 78 34.34 -7.95 11.25
C SER A 78 34.41 -9.45 11.59
N LEU A 79 33.29 -10.16 11.45
CA LEU A 79 33.16 -11.59 11.70
C LEU A 79 33.27 -12.43 10.43
N ALA A 80 33.62 -11.84 9.28
CA ALA A 80 33.64 -12.52 7.99
C ALA A 80 34.57 -13.75 7.99
N THR A 81 35.69 -13.69 8.69
CA THR A 81 36.56 -14.84 8.94
C THR A 81 35.97 -15.73 10.03
N GLY A 82 35.37 -16.84 9.64
CA GLY A 82 34.79 -17.84 10.58
C GLY A 82 33.26 -17.91 10.58
N GLN A 83 32.58 -17.26 9.62
CA GLN A 83 31.13 -17.42 9.50
C GLN A 83 30.75 -18.87 9.19
N THR A 84 29.73 -19.36 9.89
CA THR A 84 29.10 -20.64 9.61
C THR A 84 28.07 -20.50 8.48
N SER A 85 27.81 -21.58 7.75
CA SER A 85 26.76 -21.62 6.73
C SER A 85 25.39 -21.20 7.27
N THR A 86 25.10 -21.53 8.53
CA THR A 86 23.86 -21.12 9.22
C THR A 86 23.76 -19.61 9.38
N LEU A 87 24.84 -18.92 9.75
CA LEU A 87 24.83 -17.46 9.90
C LEU A 87 24.64 -16.77 8.55
N THR A 88 25.32 -17.25 7.50
CA THR A 88 25.16 -16.72 6.14
C THR A 88 23.74 -16.92 5.61
N ALA A 89 23.13 -18.09 5.86
CA ALA A 89 21.74 -18.36 5.48
C ALA A 89 20.77 -17.41 6.19
N PHE A 90 20.93 -17.20 7.50
CA PHE A 90 20.12 -16.26 8.27
C PHE A 90 20.23 -14.82 7.74
N GLN A 91 21.43 -14.37 7.39
CA GLN A 91 21.66 -13.05 6.81
C GLN A 91 20.93 -12.88 5.48
N ALA A 92 21.02 -13.89 4.61
CA ALA A 92 20.34 -13.89 3.32
C ALA A 92 18.81 -13.87 3.50
N GLU A 93 18.26 -14.68 4.40
CA GLU A 93 16.82 -14.70 4.70
C GLU A 93 16.32 -13.36 5.26
N ARG A 94 17.10 -12.75 6.16
CA ARG A 94 16.83 -11.43 6.72
C ARG A 94 16.72 -10.37 5.63
N ASP A 95 17.75 -10.28 4.80
CA ASP A 95 17.85 -9.24 3.77
C ASP A 95 16.75 -9.46 2.72
N GLN A 96 16.50 -10.71 2.35
CA GLN A 96 15.42 -11.08 1.45
C GLN A 96 14.04 -10.72 2.02
N LEU A 97 13.78 -10.93 3.31
CA LEU A 97 12.51 -10.54 3.95
C LEU A 97 12.28 -9.03 3.83
N ILE A 98 13.29 -8.23 4.18
CA ILE A 98 13.19 -6.76 4.16
C ILE A 98 12.93 -6.28 2.72
N ASP A 99 13.70 -6.76 1.76
CA ASP A 99 13.60 -6.30 0.37
C ASP A 99 12.31 -6.77 -0.32
N LYS A 100 11.89 -8.03 -0.09
CA LYS A 100 10.60 -8.52 -0.59
C LYS A 100 9.44 -7.71 0.00
N THR A 101 9.48 -7.38 1.28
CA THR A 101 8.40 -6.61 1.91
C THR A 101 8.32 -5.19 1.35
N ARG A 102 9.45 -4.54 1.09
CA ARG A 102 9.51 -3.24 0.41
C ARG A 102 8.90 -3.32 -0.99
N ALA A 103 9.33 -4.30 -1.78
CA ALA A 103 8.82 -4.51 -3.13
C ALA A 103 7.30 -4.78 -3.13
N LEU A 104 6.83 -5.59 -2.19
CA LEU A 104 5.41 -5.90 -2.03
C LEU A 104 4.58 -4.64 -1.71
N LEU A 105 5.07 -3.77 -0.82
CA LEU A 105 4.39 -2.50 -0.53
C LEU A 105 4.28 -1.61 -1.77
N VAL A 106 5.37 -1.47 -2.54
CA VAL A 106 5.38 -0.68 -3.78
C VAL A 106 4.38 -1.25 -4.79
N SER A 107 4.39 -2.57 -4.98
CA SER A 107 3.44 -3.27 -5.83
C SER A 107 1.99 -3.04 -5.38
N HIS A 108 1.73 -3.12 -4.08
CA HIS A 108 0.40 -2.90 -3.52
C HIS A 108 -0.12 -1.50 -3.78
N VAL A 109 0.71 -0.47 -3.56
CA VAL A 109 0.35 0.92 -3.82
C VAL A 109 0.07 1.15 -5.30
N GLN A 110 0.94 0.63 -6.17
CA GLN A 110 0.77 0.74 -7.61
C GLN A 110 -0.56 0.11 -8.06
N ARG A 111 -0.84 -1.11 -7.59
CA ARG A 111 -2.06 -1.85 -7.90
C ARG A 111 -3.32 -1.11 -7.44
N LEU A 112 -3.29 -0.54 -6.24
CA LEU A 112 -4.39 0.29 -5.73
C LEU A 112 -4.60 1.54 -6.60
N GLY A 113 -3.49 2.19 -7.00
CA GLY A 113 -3.51 3.34 -7.90
C GLY A 113 -4.11 3.01 -9.26
N ASP A 114 -3.73 1.88 -9.86
CA ASP A 114 -4.26 1.42 -11.14
C ASP A 114 -5.74 1.05 -11.03
N THR A 115 -6.12 0.30 -9.99
CA THR A 115 -7.51 -0.10 -9.72
C THR A 115 -8.41 1.12 -9.58
N LEU A 116 -8.02 2.11 -8.77
CA LEU A 116 -8.79 3.34 -8.61
C LEU A 116 -8.78 4.20 -9.88
N GLY A 117 -7.65 4.23 -10.58
CA GLY A 117 -7.47 4.91 -11.86
C GLY A 117 -8.44 4.44 -12.94
N THR A 118 -8.76 3.14 -13.00
CA THR A 118 -9.80 2.61 -13.91
C THR A 118 -11.19 3.18 -13.67
N CYS A 119 -11.44 3.82 -12.53
CA CYS A 119 -12.71 4.44 -12.18
C CYS A 119 -12.67 5.96 -12.19
N GLY A 120 -11.64 6.56 -12.81
CA GLY A 120 -11.42 8.01 -12.79
C GLY A 120 -11.03 8.55 -11.40
N LEU A 121 -10.76 7.67 -10.44
CA LEU A 121 -10.35 8.04 -9.09
C LEU A 121 -8.82 7.96 -9.00
N ARG A 122 -8.12 8.99 -9.45
CA ARG A 122 -6.67 9.06 -9.21
C ARG A 122 -6.38 9.61 -7.81
N PRO A 123 -5.56 8.94 -6.99
CA PRO A 123 -5.07 9.51 -5.74
C PRO A 123 -4.44 10.89 -6.01
N GLY A 124 -5.01 11.95 -5.44
CA GLY A 124 -4.57 13.34 -5.63
C GLY A 124 -5.31 14.17 -6.70
N TYR A 125 -6.22 13.57 -7.48
CA TYR A 125 -7.08 14.27 -8.45
C TYR A 125 -8.55 14.18 -8.03
N ARG A 126 -8.96 14.97 -7.04
CA ARG A 126 -10.38 15.20 -6.80
C ARG A 126 -10.85 16.35 -7.70
N SER A 127 -11.10 16.07 -8.98
CA SER A 127 -12.00 16.91 -9.76
C SER A 127 -13.41 16.65 -9.25
N TYR A 128 -13.91 17.55 -8.40
CA TYR A 128 -15.34 17.60 -8.09
C TYR A 128 -16.12 17.66 -9.42
N PRO A 129 -17.14 16.82 -9.62
CA PRO A 129 -18.05 17.06 -10.73
C PRO A 129 -18.78 18.37 -10.44
N SER A 130 -18.62 19.34 -11.34
CA SER A 130 -19.46 20.53 -11.42
C SER A 130 -20.91 20.05 -11.43
N ALA A 131 -21.64 20.30 -10.35
CA ALA A 131 -23.08 20.15 -10.36
C ALA A 131 -23.62 21.18 -11.36
N GLU A 132 -24.01 20.73 -12.56
CA GLU A 132 -24.87 21.51 -13.44
C GLU A 132 -26.20 21.75 -12.70
N PRO A 133 -26.61 23.00 -12.44
CA PRO A 133 -27.96 23.25 -11.99
C PRO A 133 -28.89 23.22 -13.20
N ASN A 134 -29.64 22.13 -13.30
CA ASN A 134 -30.87 22.03 -14.07
C ASN A 134 -31.75 23.27 -13.82
N SER A 135 -31.75 24.21 -14.76
CA SER A 135 -32.63 25.38 -14.76
C SER A 135 -33.82 25.11 -15.68
N ARG A 136 -34.79 24.33 -15.18
CA ARG A 136 -36.18 24.35 -15.66
C ARG A 136 -37.10 24.38 -14.45
N GLY A 137 -37.76 25.51 -14.26
CA GLY A 137 -38.74 25.72 -13.19
C GLY A 137 -39.24 27.17 -13.21
N SER A 138 -40.25 27.39 -14.04
CA SER A 138 -41.02 28.62 -14.22
C SER A 138 -41.49 29.23 -12.89
N PHE A 139 -41.35 30.54 -12.71
CA PHE A 139 -42.22 31.32 -11.83
C PHE A 139 -42.22 32.80 -12.25
N THR A 140 -43.28 33.23 -12.93
CA THR A 140 -43.73 34.62 -12.95
C THR A 140 -44.45 34.93 -11.64
N PRO A 141 -44.28 36.14 -11.11
CA PRO A 141 -45.47 36.88 -10.70
C PRO A 141 -45.46 38.33 -11.20
N GLN A 142 -46.69 38.83 -11.32
CA GLN A 142 -47.09 40.21 -11.62
C GLN A 142 -46.63 41.18 -10.53
#